data_AF-A0A1I5DRD5-F1
#
_entry.id   AF-A0A1I5DRD5-F1
#
_cell.length_a   1.000
_cell.length_b   1.000
_cell.length_c   1.000
_cell.angle_alpha   90.00
_cell.angle_beta   90.00
_cell.angle_gamma   90.00
#
_symmetry.space_group_name_H-M   'P 1'
#
loop_
_entity.id
_entity.type
_entity.pdbx_description
1 polymer ?
#
loop_
_entity_poly.entity_id
_entity_poly.type
_entity_poly.pdbx_seq_one_letter_code
_entity_poly.pdbx_strand_id
1 'polypeptide(L)'
;MPPGHFQPPLTTSPVVTWDARAGIMWGVADQHEPEPGSNLPDKSRPADIVDAEVVDGDLVAAPTPAKPAQPADDEEFRQFQEFQKFQRYREWQQAQGGDLAVPPPTGAQPAEQPKKPWWKTALGLLRYKFVRRLIYLLVLLLLLNYAYDYYFGSSNSSSDTSSSGQPPVRPQPRKAPTPEDALFDIYNLLRGDDPALACGLFDATGENGFAVAHQAPDCATAAQRVHDQITDRNAYANPKLGYDAIDATGREAVVHGCRIQVAGGPRLGSLKLTQQQDGGWAISAYALQSSTCP
;
A
#
# COMPACT_ATOMS: atom_id res chain seq x y z
N MET A 1 54.25 -9.58 46.80
CA MET A 1 53.56 -8.93 45.66
C MET A 1 52.25 -8.36 46.19
N PRO A 2 52.08 -7.04 46.26
CA PRO A 2 50.84 -6.42 46.74
C PRO A 2 49.79 -6.34 45.61
N PRO A 3 48.48 -6.38 45.92
CA PRO A 3 47.42 -6.23 44.94
C PRO A 3 47.24 -4.75 44.56
N GLY A 4 47.24 -4.47 43.25
CA GLY A 4 47.03 -3.14 42.68
C GLY A 4 45.57 -2.70 42.77
N HIS A 5 45.35 -1.52 43.36
CA HIS A 5 44.09 -0.81 43.32
C HIS A 5 43.86 -0.21 41.92
N PHE A 6 42.80 -0.65 41.24
CA PHE A 6 42.32 -0.06 40.00
C PHE A 6 41.34 1.07 40.34
N GLN A 7 41.66 2.32 40.01
CA GLN A 7 40.72 3.43 40.03
C GLN A 7 40.04 3.54 38.65
N PRO A 8 38.72 3.69 38.57
CA PRO A 8 38.04 4.02 37.31
C PRO A 8 38.19 5.52 36.98
N PRO A 9 38.27 5.90 35.68
CA PRO A 9 38.31 7.29 35.27
C PRO A 9 36.94 7.96 35.42
N LEU A 10 36.97 9.21 35.91
CA LEU A 10 35.83 10.11 35.99
C LEU A 10 35.45 10.60 34.59
N THR A 11 34.33 10.12 34.06
CA THR A 11 33.73 10.65 32.83
C THR A 11 32.93 11.91 33.15
N THR A 12 33.48 13.06 32.77
CA THR A 12 32.80 14.36 32.75
C THR A 12 31.68 14.37 31.72
N SER A 13 30.43 14.52 32.18
CA SER A 13 29.27 14.80 31.32
C SER A 13 29.31 16.25 30.82
N PRO A 14 29.07 16.54 29.53
CA PRO A 14 28.82 17.90 29.09
C PRO A 14 27.37 18.32 29.43
N VAL A 15 27.26 19.44 30.13
CA VAL A 15 26.02 20.20 30.34
C VAL A 15 25.60 20.80 29.00
N VAL A 16 24.48 20.33 28.45
CA VAL A 16 23.84 20.94 27.28
C VAL A 16 22.96 22.09 27.76
N THR A 17 23.40 23.32 27.50
CA THR A 17 22.63 24.54 27.69
C THR A 17 21.68 24.72 26.50
N TRP A 18 20.38 24.73 26.76
CA TRP A 18 19.35 25.05 25.77
C TRP A 18 19.23 26.57 25.64
N ASP A 19 19.71 27.11 24.53
CA ASP A 19 19.44 28.50 24.15
C ASP A 19 18.04 28.60 23.55
N ALA A 20 17.14 29.23 24.31
CA ALA A 20 15.82 29.62 23.85
C ALA A 20 15.93 30.88 22.98
N ARG A 21 15.60 30.75 21.69
CA ARG A 21 15.36 31.90 20.81
C ARG A 21 14.01 31.78 20.10
N ALA A 22 13.18 32.78 20.40
CA ALA A 22 12.14 33.44 19.61
C ALA A 22 11.57 32.63 18.42
N GLY A 23 10.29 32.27 18.38
CA GLY A 23 9.18 33.19 18.54
C GLY A 23 8.79 33.75 17.17
N ILE A 24 8.10 32.95 16.36
CA ILE A 24 7.38 33.42 15.17
C ILE A 24 5.99 32.81 15.22
N MET A 25 5.05 33.62 15.70
CA MET A 25 3.60 33.42 15.58
C MET A 25 3.22 33.55 14.09
N TRP A 26 2.61 32.51 13.52
CA TRP A 26 1.88 32.63 12.27
C TRP A 26 0.39 32.45 12.55
N GLY A 27 -0.38 33.35 11.96
CA GLY A 27 -1.74 33.69 12.29
C GLY A 27 -2.75 32.56 12.13
N VAL A 28 -3.64 32.53 13.11
CA VAL A 28 -5.00 32.03 13.04
C VAL A 28 -5.69 32.60 11.79
N ALA A 29 -6.26 31.72 10.97
CA ALA A 29 -7.30 32.08 10.01
C ALA A 29 -8.51 31.20 10.31
N ASP A 30 -9.38 31.71 11.17
CA ASP A 30 -10.79 31.31 11.27
C ASP A 30 -11.45 31.55 9.91
N GLN A 31 -11.99 30.49 9.30
CA GLN A 31 -13.03 30.61 8.28
C GLN A 31 -14.33 30.04 8.83
N HIS A 32 -15.17 30.96 9.29
CA HIS A 32 -16.58 30.73 9.58
C HIS A 32 -17.41 30.87 8.29
N GLU A 33 -18.23 29.84 8.03
CA GLU A 33 -19.57 29.85 7.38
C GLU A 33 -19.74 30.16 5.88
N PRO A 34 -20.87 29.77 5.24
CA PRO A 34 -22.14 29.27 5.81
C PRO A 34 -22.68 27.93 5.24
N GLU A 35 -23.53 27.29 6.05
CA GLU A 35 -24.40 26.18 5.66
C GLU A 35 -25.52 26.62 4.69
N PRO A 36 -25.83 25.84 3.64
CA PRO A 36 -27.04 26.04 2.86
C PRO A 36 -28.21 25.26 3.45
N GLY A 37 -29.25 26.01 3.83
CA GLY A 37 -30.42 25.54 4.56
C GLY A 37 -31.20 24.40 3.92
N SER A 38 -31.71 23.52 4.79
CA SER A 38 -32.75 22.54 4.46
C SER A 38 -34.03 22.95 5.17
N ASN A 39 -34.97 23.48 4.38
CA ASN A 39 -36.33 23.76 4.78
C ASN A 39 -37.04 22.44 5.13
N LEU A 40 -37.52 22.33 6.37
CA LEU A 40 -38.59 21.40 6.74
C LEU A 40 -39.87 21.74 5.96
N PRO A 41 -40.72 20.73 5.73
CA PRO A 41 -42.09 20.89 6.22
C PRO A 41 -42.42 19.91 7.36
N ASP A 42 -42.91 20.52 8.43
CA ASP A 42 -43.64 19.97 9.56
C ASP A 42 -44.77 19.03 9.12
N LYS A 43 -44.79 17.81 9.66
CA LYS A 43 -46.00 16.99 9.71
C LYS A 43 -46.13 16.31 11.06
N SER A 44 -46.57 17.11 12.02
CA SER A 44 -47.30 16.69 13.21
C SER A 44 -48.35 15.59 12.93
N ARG A 45 -48.27 14.45 13.62
CA ARG A 45 -49.45 13.73 14.17
C ARG A 45 -49.03 12.80 15.33
N PRO A 46 -49.81 12.78 16.43
CA PRO A 46 -49.44 12.17 17.71
C PRO A 46 -49.62 10.64 17.76
N ALA A 47 -48.91 10.05 18.72
CA ALA A 47 -48.96 8.65 19.11
C ALA A 47 -50.35 8.24 19.63
N ASP A 48 -50.94 7.22 19.01
CA ASP A 48 -51.98 6.40 19.62
C ASP A 48 -51.28 5.31 20.45
N ILE A 49 -51.35 5.49 21.77
CA ILE A 49 -51.07 4.46 22.76
C ILE A 49 -52.38 3.70 22.92
N VAL A 50 -52.41 2.46 22.43
CA VAL A 50 -53.51 1.53 22.72
C VAL A 50 -53.06 0.61 23.85
N ASP A 51 -53.69 0.84 25.01
CA ASP A 51 -53.77 -0.07 26.14
C ASP A 51 -54.18 -1.47 25.69
N ALA A 52 -53.36 -2.47 26.00
CA ALA A 52 -53.75 -3.87 26.00
C ALA A 52 -53.70 -4.38 27.44
N GLU A 53 -54.79 -4.15 28.16
CA GLU A 53 -55.23 -5.02 29.25
C GLU A 53 -55.93 -6.23 28.63
N VAL A 54 -55.65 -7.45 29.14
CA VAL A 54 -56.61 -8.55 29.41
C VAL A 54 -55.90 -9.91 29.55
N VAL A 55 -55.85 -10.35 30.82
CA VAL A 55 -56.26 -11.67 31.35
C VAL A 55 -55.30 -12.87 31.28
N ASP A 56 -54.88 -13.27 32.49
CA ASP A 56 -54.50 -14.64 32.89
C ASP A 56 -55.62 -15.65 32.61
N GLY A 57 -55.29 -16.71 31.86
CA GLY A 57 -56.19 -17.83 31.59
C GLY A 57 -55.40 -19.11 31.35
N ASP A 58 -55.51 -20.02 32.31
CA ASP A 58 -54.92 -21.35 32.39
C ASP A 58 -55.43 -22.32 31.30
N LEU A 59 -54.55 -23.27 30.91
CA LEU A 59 -54.81 -24.56 30.22
C LEU A 59 -55.35 -24.56 28.76
N VAL A 60 -54.54 -25.09 27.82
CA VAL A 60 -54.79 -26.30 26.99
C VAL A 60 -53.80 -26.36 25.82
N ALA A 61 -53.15 -27.53 25.66
CA ALA A 61 -52.25 -27.86 24.57
C ALA A 61 -52.96 -27.98 23.20
N ALA A 62 -52.42 -27.31 22.17
CA ALA A 62 -52.57 -27.68 20.75
C ALA A 62 -51.43 -27.05 19.91
N PRO A 63 -51.06 -27.66 18.77
CA PRO A 63 -49.71 -27.59 18.20
C PRO A 63 -49.42 -26.28 17.47
N THR A 64 -48.19 -25.78 17.64
CA THR A 64 -47.56 -24.79 16.76
C THR A 64 -47.71 -25.19 15.29
N PRO A 65 -48.23 -24.32 14.39
CA PRO A 65 -48.08 -24.53 12.97
C PRO A 65 -46.59 -24.39 12.64
N ALA A 66 -46.01 -25.48 12.15
CA ALA A 66 -44.67 -25.47 11.58
C ALA A 66 -44.60 -24.38 10.50
N LYS A 67 -43.69 -23.42 10.68
CA LYS A 67 -43.24 -22.54 9.60
C LYS A 67 -42.80 -23.43 8.44
N PRO A 68 -43.44 -23.37 7.26
CA PRO A 68 -42.97 -24.14 6.12
C PRO A 68 -41.55 -23.67 5.79
N ALA A 69 -40.59 -24.60 5.77
CA ALA A 69 -39.35 -24.39 5.07
C ALA A 69 -39.72 -24.15 3.60
N GLN A 70 -39.51 -22.94 3.08
CA GLN A 70 -39.56 -22.65 1.65
C GLN A 70 -38.14 -22.66 1.10
N PRO A 71 -37.62 -23.82 0.66
CA PRO A 71 -36.47 -23.87 -0.24
C PRO A 71 -36.83 -23.40 -1.67
N ALA A 72 -38.10 -23.14 -1.97
CA ALA A 72 -38.57 -22.71 -3.29
C ALA A 72 -38.24 -21.23 -3.59
N ASP A 73 -38.26 -20.34 -2.59
CA ASP A 73 -38.00 -18.91 -2.80
C ASP A 73 -36.51 -18.62 -3.08
N ASP A 74 -35.60 -19.45 -2.55
CA ASP A 74 -34.16 -19.29 -2.76
C ASP A 74 -33.72 -19.58 -4.21
N GLU A 75 -34.39 -20.51 -4.88
CA GLU A 75 -34.10 -20.84 -6.29
C GLU A 75 -34.65 -19.76 -7.25
N GLU A 76 -35.85 -19.25 -7.00
CA GLU A 76 -36.41 -18.12 -7.77
C GLU A 76 -35.55 -16.85 -7.58
N PHE A 77 -35.06 -16.60 -6.37
CA PHE A 77 -34.20 -15.44 -6.11
C PHE A 77 -32.84 -15.55 -6.83
N ARG A 78 -32.29 -16.76 -6.95
CA ARG A 78 -31.05 -17.01 -7.72
C ARG A 78 -31.27 -16.77 -9.22
N GLN A 79 -32.37 -17.27 -9.78
CA GLN A 79 -32.70 -17.05 -11.19
C GLN A 79 -32.88 -15.55 -11.50
N PHE A 80 -33.50 -14.80 -10.59
CA PHE A 80 -33.66 -13.35 -10.74
C PHE A 80 -32.30 -12.61 -10.73
N GLN A 81 -31.36 -13.03 -9.88
CA GLN A 81 -30.01 -12.45 -9.87
C GLN A 81 -29.23 -12.75 -11.16
N GLU A 82 -29.38 -13.94 -11.74
CA GLU A 82 -28.76 -14.29 -13.01
C GLU A 82 -29.31 -13.44 -14.17
N PHE A 83 -30.62 -13.21 -14.19
CA PHE A 83 -31.25 -12.36 -15.19
C PHE A 83 -30.75 -10.91 -15.13
N GLN A 84 -30.56 -10.36 -13.92
CA GLN A 84 -30.00 -9.02 -13.75
C GLN A 84 -28.55 -8.91 -14.27
N LYS A 85 -27.73 -9.95 -14.07
CA LYS A 85 -26.35 -9.98 -14.60
C LYS A 85 -26.35 -9.96 -16.14
N PHE A 86 -27.28 -10.67 -16.76
CA PHE A 86 -27.39 -10.70 -18.22
C PHE A 86 -27.79 -9.34 -18.81
N GLN A 87 -28.74 -8.63 -18.19
CA GLN A 87 -29.11 -7.28 -18.62
C GLN A 87 -27.92 -6.31 -18.55
N ARG A 88 -27.19 -6.31 -17.42
CA ARG A 88 -25.99 -5.47 -17.25
C ARG A 88 -24.90 -5.77 -18.28
N TYR A 89 -24.74 -7.04 -18.66
CA TYR A 89 -23.78 -7.44 -19.70
C TYR A 89 -24.19 -6.95 -21.08
N ARG A 90 -25.49 -7.00 -21.43
CA ARG A 90 -26.03 -6.42 -22.67
C ARG A 90 -25.84 -4.91 -22.74
N GLU A 91 -26.11 -4.20 -21.65
CA GLU A 91 -25.87 -2.74 -21.56
C GLU A 91 -24.38 -2.41 -21.73
N TRP A 92 -23.49 -3.18 -21.10
CA TRP A 92 -22.05 -3.02 -21.27
C TRP A 92 -21.60 -3.27 -22.72
N GLN A 93 -22.14 -4.29 -23.40
CA GLN A 93 -21.86 -4.52 -24.82
C GLN A 93 -22.38 -3.39 -25.71
N GLN A 94 -23.56 -2.83 -25.40
CA GLN A 94 -24.08 -1.67 -26.12
C GLN A 94 -23.24 -0.41 -25.88
N ALA A 95 -22.75 -0.20 -24.65
CA ALA A 95 -21.89 0.92 -24.30
C ALA A 95 -20.48 0.80 -24.91
N GLN A 96 -19.95 -0.42 -25.09
CA GLN A 96 -18.67 -0.65 -25.77
C GLN A 96 -18.78 -0.76 -27.30
N GLY A 97 -19.95 -1.13 -27.81
CA GLY A 97 -20.23 -1.41 -29.22
C GLY A 97 -20.96 -0.28 -29.96
N GLY A 98 -20.54 0.97 -29.76
CA GLY A 98 -20.94 2.07 -30.64
C GLY A 98 -20.63 1.71 -32.10
N ASP A 99 -21.67 1.69 -32.93
CA ASP A 99 -21.72 1.27 -34.34
C ASP A 99 -21.65 -0.24 -34.65
N LEU A 100 -22.62 -1.02 -34.18
CA LEU A 100 -23.27 -2.05 -35.01
C LEU A 100 -24.74 -2.22 -34.59
N ALA A 101 -25.62 -1.48 -35.25
CA ALA A 101 -27.05 -1.73 -35.22
C ALA A 101 -27.35 -3.16 -35.72
N VAL A 102 -28.16 -3.88 -34.96
CA VAL A 102 -28.88 -5.07 -35.45
C VAL A 102 -29.81 -4.62 -36.58
N PRO A 103 -29.79 -5.25 -37.78
CA PRO A 103 -30.67 -4.83 -38.87
C PRO A 103 -32.10 -5.36 -38.65
N PRO A 104 -33.16 -4.55 -38.92
CA PRO A 104 -34.49 -5.07 -39.21
C PRO A 104 -34.52 -5.67 -40.64
N PRO A 105 -35.45 -6.61 -40.94
CA PRO A 105 -35.51 -7.22 -42.25
C PRO A 105 -36.15 -6.27 -43.27
N THR A 106 -35.78 -6.46 -44.54
CA THR A 106 -36.46 -6.01 -45.78
C THR A 106 -35.92 -4.71 -46.42
N GLY A 107 -35.36 -4.86 -47.62
CA GLY A 107 -35.36 -3.81 -48.66
C GLY A 107 -33.99 -3.45 -49.26
N ALA A 108 -33.74 -3.94 -50.48
CA ALA A 108 -32.97 -3.36 -51.59
C ALA A 108 -31.57 -2.71 -51.36
N GLN A 109 -30.53 -3.34 -51.96
CA GLN A 109 -29.29 -2.86 -52.66
C GLN A 109 -28.72 -1.43 -52.41
N PRO A 110 -27.38 -1.16 -52.58
CA PRO A 110 -26.40 -1.86 -53.41
C PRO A 110 -25.04 -2.21 -52.72
N ALA A 111 -24.29 -3.13 -53.34
CA ALA A 111 -23.01 -3.63 -52.86
C ALA A 111 -21.88 -2.58 -52.96
N GLU A 112 -21.44 -2.05 -51.82
CA GLU A 112 -20.18 -1.31 -51.72
C GLU A 112 -18.99 -2.27 -51.64
N GLN A 113 -17.96 -1.99 -52.44
CA GLN A 113 -16.77 -2.84 -52.59
C GLN A 113 -15.91 -2.85 -51.31
N PRO A 114 -15.34 -4.01 -50.91
CA PRO A 114 -14.55 -4.10 -49.70
C PRO A 114 -13.24 -3.31 -49.83
N LYS A 115 -13.08 -2.29 -48.96
CA LYS A 115 -11.84 -1.51 -48.83
C LYS A 115 -10.69 -2.42 -48.42
N LYS A 116 -9.64 -2.47 -49.25
CA LYS A 116 -8.40 -3.19 -48.97
C LYS A 116 -7.83 -2.75 -47.61
N PRO A 117 -7.40 -3.69 -46.76
CA PRO A 117 -7.04 -3.37 -45.39
C PRO A 117 -5.65 -2.71 -45.33
N TRP A 118 -5.64 -1.50 -44.79
CA TRP A 118 -4.52 -0.55 -44.71
C TRP A 118 -3.23 -1.09 -44.06
N TRP A 119 -3.31 -2.17 -43.29
CA TRP A 119 -2.15 -2.79 -42.63
C TRP A 119 -1.17 -3.46 -43.61
N LYS A 120 -1.62 -3.85 -44.80
CA LYS A 120 -0.71 -4.41 -45.83
C LYS A 120 0.21 -3.35 -46.45
N THR A 121 -0.23 -2.09 -46.50
CA THR A 121 0.61 -0.95 -46.91
C THR A 121 1.64 -0.56 -45.86
N ALA A 122 1.35 -0.77 -44.57
CA ALA A 122 2.32 -0.54 -43.48
C ALA A 122 3.42 -1.62 -43.42
N LEU A 123 3.09 -2.88 -43.72
CA LEU A 123 4.08 -3.97 -43.75
C LEU A 123 5.07 -3.88 -44.92
N GLY A 124 4.70 -3.19 -46.00
CA GLY A 124 5.57 -2.96 -47.16
C GLY A 124 6.75 -2.03 -46.88
N LEU A 125 6.59 -1.07 -45.96
CA LEU A 125 7.68 -0.18 -45.53
C LEU A 125 8.75 -0.91 -44.70
N LEU A 126 8.39 -2.01 -44.03
CA LEU A 126 9.32 -2.83 -43.24
C LEU A 126 10.33 -3.60 -44.13
N ARG A 127 10.08 -3.67 -45.44
CA ARG A 127 10.94 -4.32 -46.45
C ARG A 127 11.85 -3.30 -47.18
N TYR A 128 12.09 -2.12 -46.61
CA TYR A 128 13.09 -1.20 -47.15
C TYR A 128 14.49 -1.55 -46.62
N LYS A 129 15.49 -1.64 -47.51
CA LYS A 129 16.92 -1.83 -47.15
C LYS A 129 17.42 -0.87 -46.06
N PHE A 130 16.78 0.30 -45.95
CA PHE A 130 17.03 1.28 -44.89
C PHE A 130 16.57 0.82 -43.51
N VAL A 131 15.41 0.17 -43.38
CA VAL A 131 14.92 -0.35 -42.09
C VAL A 131 15.86 -1.43 -41.55
N ARG A 132 16.33 -2.33 -42.42
CA ARG A 132 17.32 -3.35 -42.02
C ARG A 132 18.65 -2.71 -41.55
N ARG A 133 19.15 -1.68 -42.24
CA ARG A 133 20.33 -0.92 -41.79
C ARG A 133 20.08 -0.18 -40.47
N LEU A 134 18.89 0.38 -40.28
CA LEU A 134 18.51 1.11 -39.08
C LEU A 134 18.35 0.18 -37.87
N ILE A 135 17.79 -1.02 -38.07
CA ILE A 135 17.73 -2.07 -37.04
C ILE A 135 19.14 -2.52 -36.65
N TYR A 136 20.04 -2.76 -37.61
CA TYR A 136 21.42 -3.12 -37.28
C TYR A 136 22.14 -1.99 -36.53
N LEU A 137 21.92 -0.73 -36.92
CA LEU A 137 22.47 0.41 -36.19
C LEU A 137 21.92 0.49 -34.78
N LEU A 138 20.61 0.29 -34.59
CA LEU A 138 19.96 0.29 -33.28
C LEU A 138 20.50 -0.82 -32.39
N VAL A 139 20.58 -2.05 -32.91
CA VAL A 139 21.14 -3.21 -32.17
C VAL A 139 22.61 -2.98 -31.83
N LEU A 140 23.40 -2.42 -32.76
CA LEU A 140 24.79 -2.06 -32.52
C LEU A 140 24.91 -1.02 -31.39
N LEU A 141 24.06 0.01 -31.40
CA LEU A 141 24.02 1.06 -30.37
C LEU A 141 23.63 0.47 -29.01
N LEU A 142 22.67 -0.46 -28.99
CA LEU A 142 22.23 -1.16 -27.78
C LEU A 142 23.35 -2.04 -27.20
N LEU A 143 24.10 -2.74 -28.05
CA LEU A 143 25.26 -3.52 -27.62
C LEU A 143 26.42 -2.64 -27.14
N LEU A 144 26.65 -1.49 -27.77
CA LEU A 144 27.63 -0.50 -27.32
C LEU A 144 27.24 0.10 -25.97
N ASN A 145 25.96 0.42 -25.77
CA ASN A 145 25.44 0.91 -24.50
C ASN A 145 25.57 -0.16 -23.41
N TYR A 146 25.19 -1.42 -23.71
CA TYR A 146 25.39 -2.55 -22.80
C TYR A 146 26.86 -2.78 -22.45
N ALA A 147 27.76 -2.71 -23.43
CA ALA A 147 29.20 -2.85 -23.19
C ALA A 147 29.77 -1.67 -22.40
N TYR A 148 29.24 -0.47 -22.61
CA TYR A 148 29.58 0.72 -21.83
C TYR A 148 29.13 0.56 -20.37
N ASP A 149 27.90 0.12 -20.12
CA ASP A 149 27.42 -0.18 -18.77
C ASP A 149 28.21 -1.35 -18.14
N TYR A 150 28.62 -2.34 -18.92
CA TYR A 150 29.41 -3.48 -18.42
C TYR A 150 30.85 -3.09 -18.04
N TYR A 151 31.50 -2.20 -18.81
CA TYR A 151 32.90 -1.79 -18.56
C TYR A 151 33.04 -0.50 -17.73
N PHE A 152 32.07 0.41 -17.82
CA PHE A 152 32.09 1.75 -17.20
C PHE A 152 30.83 2.05 -16.36
N GLY A 153 29.84 1.16 -16.32
CA GLY A 153 28.67 1.31 -15.47
C GLY A 153 29.00 1.02 -14.01
N SER A 154 29.75 1.91 -13.39
CA SER A 154 29.71 2.11 -11.95
C SER A 154 28.31 2.59 -11.56
N SER A 155 27.60 1.78 -10.77
CA SER A 155 26.42 2.11 -9.98
C SER A 155 25.76 3.47 -10.29
N ASN A 156 24.74 3.46 -11.15
CA ASN A 156 23.84 4.60 -11.30
C ASN A 156 22.94 4.71 -10.07
N SER A 157 23.49 5.12 -8.93
CA SER A 157 22.70 5.80 -7.91
C SER A 157 22.29 7.14 -8.50
N SER A 158 21.00 7.31 -8.76
CA SER A 158 20.41 8.62 -9.05
C SER A 158 20.62 9.51 -7.82
N SER A 159 21.77 10.18 -7.76
CA SER A 159 22.02 11.26 -6.82
C SER A 159 21.73 12.56 -7.54
N ASP A 160 20.66 13.23 -7.10
CA ASP A 160 20.36 14.59 -7.48
C ASP A 160 21.57 15.49 -7.21
N THR A 161 22.16 16.00 -8.29
CA THR A 161 23.25 16.97 -8.26
C THR A 161 22.73 18.28 -7.68
N SER A 162 22.92 18.49 -6.39
CA SER A 162 22.99 19.83 -5.80
C SER A 162 24.42 20.10 -5.34
N SER A 163 25.07 20.93 -6.15
CA SER A 163 26.42 21.45 -5.95
C SER A 163 26.44 22.41 -4.76
N SER A 164 27.17 22.07 -3.70
CA SER A 164 27.87 22.98 -2.78
C SER A 164 28.47 22.15 -1.64
N GLY A 165 29.63 22.56 -1.12
CA GLY A 165 30.38 21.87 -0.06
C GLY A 165 29.68 21.85 1.30
N GLN A 166 28.50 21.24 1.36
CA GLN A 166 27.72 20.97 2.56
C GLN A 166 28.10 19.56 3.06
N PRO A 167 28.27 19.32 4.37
CA PRO A 167 28.43 17.97 4.92
C PRO A 167 27.32 17.04 4.40
N PRO A 168 27.61 15.74 4.21
CA PRO A 168 26.71 14.82 3.50
C PRO A 168 25.32 14.86 4.12
N VAL A 169 24.37 15.46 3.38
CA VAL A 169 22.96 15.51 3.77
C VAL A 169 22.45 14.08 3.65
N ARG A 170 22.11 13.47 4.79
CA ARG A 170 21.52 12.13 4.80
C ARG A 170 20.23 12.18 3.97
N PRO A 171 20.00 11.23 3.05
CA PRO A 171 18.75 11.18 2.30
C PRO A 171 17.60 11.12 3.30
N GLN A 172 16.59 11.97 3.10
CA GLN A 172 15.38 11.94 3.90
C GLN A 172 14.75 10.55 3.76
N PRO A 173 14.22 9.96 4.85
CA PRO A 173 13.57 8.66 4.75
C PRO A 173 12.46 8.73 3.71
N ARG A 174 12.38 7.72 2.84
CA ARG A 174 11.20 7.42 2.03
C ARG A 174 10.05 7.21 2.99
N LYS A 175 8.98 7.96 2.76
CA LYS A 175 7.85 8.02 3.69
C LYS A 175 6.66 7.31 3.08
N ALA A 176 6.04 6.45 3.87
CA ALA A 176 4.83 5.78 3.44
C ALA A 176 3.59 6.65 3.77
N PRO A 177 2.52 6.58 2.97
CA PRO A 177 1.28 7.29 3.26
C PRO A 177 0.59 6.84 4.55
N THR A 178 0.69 5.54 4.87
CA THR A 178 0.11 4.95 6.07
C THR A 178 1.13 4.06 6.81
N PRO A 179 0.91 3.76 8.11
CA PRO A 179 1.76 2.81 8.83
C PRO A 179 1.75 1.40 8.23
N GLU A 180 0.61 1.00 7.65
CA GLU A 180 0.46 -0.29 6.96
C GLU A 180 1.28 -0.33 5.67
N ASP A 181 1.27 0.74 4.87
CA ASP A 181 2.10 0.84 3.67
C ASP A 181 3.59 0.75 4.03
N ALA A 182 4.04 1.43 5.09
CA ALA A 182 5.43 1.34 5.54
C ALA A 182 5.85 -0.09 5.90
N LEU A 183 4.92 -0.84 6.51
CA LEU A 183 5.13 -2.25 6.82
C LEU A 183 5.24 -3.09 5.54
N PHE A 184 4.33 -2.93 4.59
CA PHE A 184 4.43 -3.67 3.34
C PHE A 184 5.67 -3.28 2.53
N ASP A 185 6.05 -2.00 2.53
CA ASP A 185 7.24 -1.52 1.85
C ASP A 185 8.51 -2.14 2.42
N ILE A 186 8.66 -2.24 3.76
CA ILE A 186 9.86 -2.87 4.34
C ILE A 186 9.98 -4.34 3.93
N TYR A 187 8.88 -5.10 3.94
CA TYR A 187 8.88 -6.50 3.47
C TYR A 187 9.21 -6.58 1.97
N ASN A 188 8.67 -5.68 1.15
CA ASN A 188 8.92 -5.63 -0.29
C ASN A 188 10.35 -5.24 -0.65
N LEU A 189 10.95 -4.30 0.08
CA LEU A 189 12.32 -3.87 -0.15
C LEU A 189 13.31 -4.92 0.31
N LEU A 190 13.11 -5.55 1.47
CA LEU A 190 14.00 -6.59 1.99
C LEU A 190 14.10 -7.82 1.08
N ARG A 191 13.02 -8.19 0.36
CA ARG A 191 13.06 -9.28 -0.63
C ARG A 191 13.62 -8.88 -2.00
N GLY A 192 13.78 -7.57 -2.24
CA GLY A 192 14.20 -7.03 -3.54
C GLY A 192 15.67 -7.33 -3.84
N ASP A 193 16.12 -6.96 -5.04
CA ASP A 193 17.52 -7.16 -5.44
C ASP A 193 18.49 -6.18 -4.73
N ASP A 194 17.95 -5.10 -4.15
CA ASP A 194 18.68 -4.14 -3.33
C ASP A 194 17.98 -3.95 -1.97
N PRO A 195 18.26 -4.83 -0.98
CA PRO A 195 17.62 -4.75 0.33
C PRO A 195 18.06 -3.53 1.15
N ALA A 196 19.18 -2.88 0.79
CA ALA A 196 19.63 -1.67 1.48
C ALA A 196 18.66 -0.49 1.29
N LEU A 197 17.83 -0.51 0.24
CA LEU A 197 16.77 0.49 0.05
C LEU A 197 15.75 0.49 1.19
N ALA A 198 15.59 -0.63 1.91
CA ALA A 198 14.72 -0.71 3.09
C ALA A 198 15.14 0.26 4.20
N CYS A 199 16.44 0.57 4.31
CA CYS A 199 16.96 1.54 5.28
C CYS A 199 16.38 2.94 5.05
N GLY A 200 16.02 3.26 3.81
CA GLY A 200 15.33 4.50 3.50
C GLY A 200 13.96 4.64 4.19
N LEU A 201 13.34 3.58 4.73
CA LEU A 201 12.08 3.70 5.47
C LEU A 201 12.29 4.11 6.95
N PHE A 202 13.52 4.07 7.44
CA PHE A 202 13.86 4.33 8.82
C PHE A 202 14.39 5.76 9.01
N ASP A 203 14.10 6.36 10.15
CA ASP A 203 14.91 7.49 10.60
C ASP A 203 16.25 7.02 11.18
N ALA A 204 17.15 7.95 11.50
CA ALA A 204 18.48 7.62 12.01
C ALA A 204 18.46 6.77 13.30
N THR A 205 17.43 6.90 14.14
CA THR A 205 17.27 6.09 15.36
C THR A 205 16.80 4.69 15.01
N GLY A 206 15.83 4.59 14.10
CA GLY A 206 15.31 3.34 13.57
C GLY A 206 16.39 2.51 12.86
N GLU A 207 17.20 3.14 12.00
CA GLU A 207 18.31 2.48 11.28
C GLU A 207 19.31 1.84 12.26
N ASN A 208 19.71 2.60 13.27
CA ASN A 208 20.63 2.11 14.31
C ASN A 208 20.00 0.98 15.12
N GLY A 209 18.72 1.11 15.50
CA GLY A 209 17.98 0.06 16.20
C GLY A 209 17.90 -1.25 15.40
N PHE A 210 17.65 -1.14 14.09
CA PHE A 210 17.62 -2.28 13.17
C PHE A 210 18.99 -2.95 13.03
N ALA A 211 20.05 -2.16 12.85
CA ALA A 211 21.42 -2.66 12.78
C ALA A 211 21.83 -3.43 14.05
N VAL A 212 21.60 -2.83 15.22
CA VAL A 212 21.93 -3.44 16.53
C VAL A 212 21.14 -4.73 16.75
N ALA A 213 19.84 -4.71 16.46
CA ALA A 213 18.98 -5.88 16.57
C ALA A 213 19.49 -7.07 15.77
N HIS A 214 19.94 -6.85 14.53
CA HIS A 214 20.49 -7.89 13.65
C HIS A 214 22.00 -8.10 13.81
N GLN A 215 22.60 -7.56 14.87
CA GLN A 215 24.03 -7.67 15.20
C GLN A 215 24.94 -7.22 14.05
N ALA A 216 24.50 -6.24 13.28
CA ALA A 216 25.17 -5.73 12.09
C ALA A 216 25.85 -4.37 12.36
N PRO A 217 26.91 -4.02 11.62
CA PRO A 217 27.58 -2.73 11.78
C PRO A 217 26.73 -1.54 11.31
N ASP A 218 25.83 -1.77 10.35
CA ASP A 218 24.95 -0.75 9.78
C ASP A 218 23.64 -1.38 9.29
N CYS A 219 22.68 -0.51 8.93
CA CYS A 219 21.37 -0.95 8.47
C CYS A 219 21.45 -1.74 7.15
N ALA A 220 22.31 -1.34 6.21
CA ALA A 220 22.44 -2.02 4.92
C ALA A 220 22.89 -3.48 5.09
N THR A 221 23.87 -3.72 5.97
CA THR A 221 24.35 -5.05 6.31
C THR A 221 23.28 -5.86 7.05
N ALA A 222 22.50 -5.24 7.94
CA ALA A 222 21.36 -5.91 8.57
C ALA A 222 20.29 -6.31 7.54
N ALA A 223 19.96 -5.41 6.61
CA ALA A 223 18.97 -5.66 5.57
C ALA A 223 19.41 -6.81 4.66
N GLN A 224 20.69 -6.85 4.29
CA GLN A 224 21.25 -7.96 3.52
C GLN A 224 21.18 -9.29 4.28
N ARG A 225 21.50 -9.31 5.57
CA ARG A 225 21.37 -10.54 6.37
C ARG A 225 19.95 -11.06 6.47
N VAL A 226 18.96 -10.15 6.53
CA VAL A 226 17.55 -10.54 6.49
C VAL A 226 17.21 -11.07 5.09
N HIS A 227 17.66 -10.40 4.04
CA HIS A 227 17.48 -10.83 2.65
C HIS A 227 17.98 -12.26 2.41
N ASP A 228 19.17 -12.59 2.90
CA ASP A 228 19.79 -13.89 2.73
C ASP A 228 19.02 -15.04 3.41
N GLN A 229 18.11 -14.72 4.34
CA GLN A 229 17.24 -15.68 5.01
C GLN A 229 15.87 -15.85 4.32
N ILE A 230 15.58 -15.07 3.28
CA ILE A 230 14.33 -15.14 2.52
C ILE A 230 14.42 -16.27 1.50
N THR A 231 13.66 -17.34 1.73
CA THR A 231 13.60 -18.52 0.85
C THR A 231 12.55 -18.40 -0.25
N ASP A 232 11.49 -17.62 -0.03
CA ASP A 232 10.44 -17.36 -1.01
C ASP A 232 10.09 -15.88 -1.01
N ARG A 233 10.60 -15.17 -2.02
CA ARG A 233 10.42 -13.72 -2.18
C ARG A 233 8.94 -13.34 -2.30
N ASN A 234 8.12 -14.12 -3.01
CA ASN A 234 6.72 -13.77 -3.26
C ASN A 234 5.85 -13.98 -2.01
N ALA A 235 6.11 -15.06 -1.27
CA ALA A 235 5.44 -15.30 0.00
C ALA A 235 5.84 -14.26 1.06
N TYR A 236 7.12 -13.87 1.09
CA TYR A 236 7.64 -12.88 2.04
C TYR A 236 7.07 -11.47 1.82
N ALA A 237 6.76 -11.13 0.56
CA ALA A 237 6.17 -9.85 0.17
C ALA A 237 4.76 -9.61 0.74
N ASN A 238 4.06 -10.68 1.11
CA ASN A 238 2.64 -10.67 1.45
C ASN A 238 2.41 -11.19 2.87
N PRO A 239 2.93 -10.50 3.90
CA PRO A 239 2.64 -10.87 5.28
C PRO A 239 1.14 -10.75 5.56
N LYS A 240 0.60 -11.63 6.40
CA LYS A 240 -0.78 -11.53 6.87
C LYS A 240 -0.81 -10.84 8.22
N LEU A 241 -1.54 -9.73 8.31
CA LEU A 241 -1.70 -8.96 9.54
C LEU A 241 -2.85 -9.54 10.38
N GLY A 242 -2.63 -9.66 11.69
CA GLY A 242 -3.71 -9.79 12.67
C GLY A 242 -4.50 -8.49 12.83
N TYR A 243 -5.71 -8.58 13.39
CA TYR A 243 -6.60 -7.42 13.59
C TYR A 243 -6.01 -6.35 14.53
N ASP A 244 -5.07 -6.73 15.40
CA ASP A 244 -4.37 -5.91 16.39
C ASP A 244 -2.88 -5.79 16.07
N ALA A 245 -2.47 -6.03 14.82
CA ALA A 245 -1.06 -5.96 14.43
C ALA A 245 -0.51 -4.53 14.43
N ILE A 246 -1.37 -3.53 14.28
CA ILE A 246 -1.00 -2.11 14.23
C ILE A 246 -1.88 -1.35 15.22
N ASP A 247 -1.25 -0.69 16.20
CA ASP A 247 -1.89 0.26 17.10
C ASP A 247 -1.43 1.67 16.73
N ALA A 248 -2.32 2.47 16.16
CA ALA A 248 -2.04 3.84 15.73
C ALA A 248 -2.73 4.84 16.67
N THR A 249 -1.93 5.69 17.32
CA THR A 249 -2.40 6.74 18.22
C THR A 249 -1.78 8.08 17.83
N GLY A 250 -2.61 8.96 17.26
CA GLY A 250 -2.18 10.30 16.83
C GLY A 250 -1.10 10.23 15.74
N ARG A 251 0.11 10.74 16.06
CA ARG A 251 1.27 10.77 15.14
C ARG A 251 2.25 9.63 15.37
N GLU A 252 1.86 8.63 16.15
CA GLU A 252 2.66 7.45 16.42
C GLU A 252 1.86 6.19 16.08
N ALA A 253 2.55 5.18 15.59
CA ALA A 253 1.99 3.86 15.38
C ALA A 253 2.98 2.79 15.85
N VAL A 254 2.48 1.72 16.44
CA VAL A 254 3.27 0.57 16.87
C VAL A 254 2.79 -0.64 16.09
N VAL A 255 3.73 -1.30 15.43
CA VAL A 255 3.49 -2.56 14.73
C VAL A 255 4.05 -3.70 15.58
N HIS A 256 3.20 -4.65 15.90
CA HIS A 256 3.53 -5.83 16.69
C HIS A 256 3.91 -6.99 15.75
N GLY A 257 5.22 -7.19 15.53
CA GLY A 257 5.73 -8.25 14.64
C GLY A 257 5.16 -9.64 14.91
N CYS A 258 4.85 -9.96 16.16
CA CYS A 258 4.36 -11.25 16.63
C CYS A 258 2.91 -11.52 16.20
N ARG A 259 2.14 -10.47 15.89
CA ARG A 259 0.81 -10.53 15.29
C ARG A 259 0.85 -10.60 13.76
N ILE A 260 2.04 -10.61 13.17
CA ILE A 260 2.26 -10.73 11.73
C ILE A 260 2.67 -12.16 11.39
N GLN A 261 1.93 -12.77 10.47
CA GLN A 261 2.25 -14.07 9.92
C GLN A 261 3.06 -13.87 8.64
N VAL A 262 4.33 -14.29 8.69
CA VAL A 262 5.27 -14.21 7.57
C VAL A 262 5.52 -15.62 7.05
N ALA A 263 5.54 -15.77 5.73
CA ALA A 263 5.97 -16.98 5.04
C ALA A 263 7.18 -16.68 4.16
N GLY A 264 8.02 -17.68 3.88
CA GLY A 264 9.14 -17.50 2.95
C GLY A 264 10.36 -16.75 3.50
N GLY A 265 10.44 -16.50 4.80
CA GLY A 265 11.59 -15.83 5.41
C GLY A 265 11.42 -15.56 6.91
N PRO A 266 12.37 -14.83 7.53
CA PRO A 266 12.35 -14.55 8.96
C PRO A 266 11.26 -13.53 9.32
N ARG A 267 10.69 -13.64 10.51
CA ARG A 267 9.75 -12.64 11.01
C ARG A 267 10.50 -11.38 11.46
N LEU A 268 10.00 -10.21 11.07
CA LEU A 268 10.49 -8.94 11.60
C LEU A 268 9.97 -8.70 13.03
N GLY A 269 10.73 -7.95 13.82
CA GLY A 269 10.34 -7.57 15.17
C GLY A 269 9.27 -6.48 15.23
N SER A 270 9.21 -5.79 16.36
CA SER A 270 8.33 -4.63 16.56
C SER A 270 8.91 -3.38 15.92
N LEU A 271 8.03 -2.60 15.29
CA LEU A 271 8.37 -1.33 14.66
C LEU A 271 7.57 -0.23 15.36
N LYS A 272 8.23 0.86 15.74
CA LYS A 272 7.54 2.11 16.04
C LYS A 272 7.67 3.02 14.83
N LEU A 273 6.56 3.60 14.40
CA LEU A 273 6.49 4.56 13.31
C LEU A 273 6.06 5.90 13.86
N THR A 274 6.62 6.96 13.30
CA THR A 274 6.29 8.34 13.65
C THR A 274 5.97 9.12 12.40
N GLN A 275 4.85 9.82 12.44
CA GLN A 275 4.44 10.70 11.36
C GLN A 275 5.34 11.95 11.32
N GLN A 276 5.92 12.18 10.16
CA GLN A 276 6.80 13.31 9.87
C GLN A 276 5.96 14.58 9.60
N GLN A 277 6.63 15.75 9.53
CA GLN A 277 5.95 17.05 9.36
C GLN A 277 5.15 17.18 8.05
N ASP A 278 5.55 16.43 7.02
CA ASP A 278 4.88 16.36 5.72
C ASP A 278 3.80 15.28 5.65
N GLY A 279 3.45 14.66 6.79
CA GLY A 279 2.37 13.69 6.90
C GLY A 279 2.76 12.25 6.58
N GLY A 280 3.95 12.01 6.05
CA GLY A 280 4.45 10.67 5.76
C GLY A 280 4.97 9.93 7.00
N TRP A 281 4.94 8.61 6.99
CA TRP A 281 5.37 7.76 8.10
C TRP A 281 6.78 7.21 7.87
N ALA A 282 7.62 7.27 8.91
CA ALA A 282 8.94 6.66 8.94
C ALA A 282 9.09 5.79 10.19
N ILE A 283 9.91 4.74 10.10
CA ILE A 283 10.19 3.83 11.21
C ILE A 283 11.22 4.49 12.14
N SER A 284 10.78 4.85 13.35
CA SER A 284 11.57 5.58 14.33
C SER A 284 12.22 4.69 15.40
N ALA A 285 11.73 3.46 15.56
CA ALA A 285 12.40 2.46 16.39
C ALA A 285 12.15 1.04 15.89
N TYR A 286 13.12 0.17 16.16
CA TYR A 286 13.06 -1.26 15.88
C TYR A 286 13.53 -2.08 17.07
N ALA A 287 12.85 -3.18 17.37
CA ALA A 287 13.29 -4.15 18.35
C ALA A 287 12.95 -5.57 17.89
N LEU A 288 13.90 -6.51 18.00
CA LEU A 288 13.57 -7.93 17.91
C LEU A 288 12.62 -8.27 19.05
N GLN A 289 11.50 -8.89 18.73
CA GLN A 289 10.58 -9.34 19.77
C GLN A 289 11.08 -10.64 20.41
N SER A 290 10.85 -10.74 21.72
CA SER A 290 10.76 -12.02 22.42
C SER A 290 9.51 -12.78 21.95
N SER A 291 9.49 -14.10 22.07
CA SER A 291 8.42 -15.02 21.60
C SER A 291 7.00 -14.74 22.12
N THR A 292 6.81 -13.73 22.97
CA THR A 292 5.54 -13.39 23.63
C THR A 292 5.08 -12.02 23.16
N CYS A 293 3.89 -11.95 22.54
CA CYS A 293 3.22 -10.68 22.28
C CYS A 293 2.78 -10.05 23.61
N PRO A 294 3.05 -8.76 23.86
CA PRO A 294 2.41 -8.03 24.95
C PRO A 294 0.90 -7.89 24.74
#